data_AF-A0A9J6F9V6-F1
#
_entry.id   AF-A0A9J6F9V6-F1
#
_cell.length_a   1.000
_cell.length_b   1.000
_cell.length_c   1.000
_cell.angle_alpha   90.00
_cell.angle_beta   90.00
_cell.angle_gamma   90.00
#
_symmetry.space_group_name_H-M   'P 1'
#
loop_
_entity.id
_entity.type
_entity.pdbx_description
1 polymer ?
#
loop_
_entity_poly.entity_id
_entity_poly.type
_entity_poly.pdbx_seq_one_letter_code
_entity_poly.pdbx_strand_id
1 'polypeptide(L)'
;MVPNFRKDGTRVNVKRSGRPRVTVHEAYIFIVAAAVVDPFLSAKEFQDELSLNVSTKTVSRQLNEIGIYHFAAAQKPFLFERQRQQRLDFASNHQHCKEEEWKNLLFF
;
A
#
# COMPACT_ATOMS: atom_id res chain seq x y z
N MET A 1 23.43 12.75 -42.09
CA MET A 1 22.93 11.37 -42.25
C MET A 1 22.69 10.81 -40.85
N VAL A 2 21.44 10.63 -40.40
CA VAL A 2 21.16 10.07 -39.07
C VAL A 2 20.40 8.75 -39.25
N PRO A 3 21.07 7.60 -39.14
CA PRO A 3 20.42 6.31 -39.25
C PRO A 3 19.85 5.93 -37.88
N ASN A 4 18.52 5.87 -37.77
CA ASN A 4 17.79 4.84 -37.03
C ASN A 4 16.28 5.11 -37.10
N PHE A 5 15.72 4.95 -38.30
CA PHE A 5 14.31 4.60 -38.43
C PHE A 5 14.23 3.11 -38.07
N ARG A 6 13.82 2.79 -36.83
CA ARG A 6 13.54 1.40 -36.47
C ARG A 6 12.33 0.94 -37.29
N LYS A 7 12.29 -0.35 -37.64
CA LYS A 7 11.25 -0.97 -38.49
C LYS A 7 9.81 -0.73 -38.00
N ASP A 8 9.68 -0.32 -36.75
CA ASP A 8 8.45 -0.10 -35.99
C ASP A 8 7.77 1.25 -36.30
N GLY A 9 8.28 2.02 -37.27
CA GLY A 9 7.66 3.26 -37.76
C GLY A 9 7.65 4.43 -36.76
N THR A 10 8.18 4.24 -35.55
CA THR A 10 8.07 5.21 -34.46
C THR A 10 9.44 5.74 -34.07
N ARG A 11 9.56 7.06 -33.89
CA ARG A 11 10.77 7.73 -33.34
C ARG A 11 10.83 7.73 -31.81
N VAL A 12 9.86 7.11 -31.16
CA VAL A 12 9.69 7.09 -29.70
C VAL A 12 10.32 5.82 -29.14
N ASN A 13 11.00 5.94 -28.00
CA ASN A 13 11.58 4.80 -27.31
C ASN A 13 10.46 3.97 -26.65
N VAL A 14 10.07 2.87 -27.30
CA VAL A 14 9.03 1.95 -26.78
C VAL A 14 9.59 1.12 -25.63
N LYS A 15 8.75 0.82 -24.63
CA LYS A 15 9.11 -0.05 -23.51
C LYS A 15 9.53 -1.44 -24.03
N ARG A 16 10.73 -1.88 -23.65
CA ARG A 16 11.26 -3.20 -24.04
C ARG A 16 10.60 -4.31 -23.22
N SER A 17 10.50 -5.51 -23.79
CA SER A 17 9.91 -6.69 -23.16
C SER A 17 10.59 -7.09 -21.84
N GLY A 18 11.88 -6.82 -21.69
CA GLY A 18 12.62 -7.10 -20.46
C GLY A 18 12.72 -8.60 -20.14
N ARG A 19 13.19 -8.91 -18.94
CA ARG A 19 13.26 -10.30 -18.46
C ARG A 19 11.86 -10.78 -18.05
N PRO A 20 11.43 -11.98 -18.47
CA PRO A 20 10.17 -12.55 -18.01
C PRO A 20 10.17 -12.76 -16.48
N ARG A 21 8.99 -12.73 -15.88
CA ARG A 21 8.82 -12.98 -14.45
C ARG A 21 9.19 -14.42 -14.12
N VAL A 22 9.76 -14.62 -12.93
CA VAL A 22 10.05 -15.96 -12.40
C VAL A 22 8.77 -16.65 -11.92
N THR A 23 7.83 -15.87 -11.37
CA THR A 23 6.57 -16.41 -10.83
C THR A 23 5.63 -16.84 -11.95
N VAL A 24 5.05 -18.03 -11.82
CA VAL A 24 3.96 -18.53 -12.67
C VAL A 24 2.70 -17.69 -12.44
N HIS A 25 1.88 -17.52 -13.47
CA HIS A 25 0.65 -16.73 -13.39
C HIS A 25 -0.29 -17.20 -12.26
N GLU A 26 -0.40 -18.52 -12.06
CA GLU A 26 -1.20 -19.13 -10.99
C GLU A 26 -0.70 -18.73 -9.60
N ALA A 27 0.61 -18.87 -9.35
CA ALA A 27 1.23 -18.45 -8.10
C ALA A 27 0.99 -16.96 -7.80
N TYR A 28 1.00 -16.11 -8.84
CA TYR A 28 0.63 -14.70 -8.66
C TYR A 28 -0.84 -14.54 -8.24
N ILE A 29 -1.78 -15.23 -8.89
CA ILE A 29 -3.21 -15.19 -8.51
C ILE A 29 -3.38 -15.62 -7.05
N PHE A 30 -2.70 -16.69 -6.62
CA PHE A 30 -2.78 -17.15 -5.23
C PHE A 30 -2.25 -16.12 -4.23
N ILE A 31 -1.13 -15.45 -4.54
CA ILE A 31 -0.63 -14.33 -3.71
C ILE A 31 -1.68 -13.23 -3.60
N VAL A 32 -2.31 -12.85 -4.72
CA VAL A 32 -3.34 -11.81 -4.74
C VAL A 32 -4.55 -12.23 -3.89
N ALA A 33 -5.04 -13.46 -4.06
CA ALA A 33 -6.18 -13.97 -3.32
C ALA A 33 -5.91 -14.05 -1.82
N ALA A 34 -4.75 -14.60 -1.42
CA ALA A 34 -4.36 -14.69 -0.02
C ALA A 34 -4.23 -13.28 0.61
N ALA A 35 -3.67 -12.32 -0.11
CA ALA A 35 -3.49 -10.97 0.41
C ALA A 35 -4.79 -10.15 0.52
N VAL A 36 -5.83 -10.54 -0.21
CA VAL A 36 -7.19 -10.00 -0.01
C VAL A 36 -7.84 -10.59 1.24
N VAL A 37 -7.59 -11.86 1.55
CA VAL A 37 -8.12 -12.53 2.73
C VAL A 37 -7.46 -12.02 4.01
N ASP A 38 -6.12 -11.95 4.02
CA ASP A 38 -5.35 -11.42 5.13
C ASP A 38 -4.21 -10.52 4.63
N PRO A 39 -4.37 -9.19 4.68
CA PRO A 39 -3.36 -8.24 4.23
C PRO A 39 -2.20 -8.07 5.23
N PHE A 40 -2.29 -8.65 6.44
CA PHE A 40 -1.28 -8.48 7.49
C PHE A 40 -0.19 -9.56 7.50
N LEU A 41 -0.34 -10.59 6.68
CA LEU A 41 0.67 -11.62 6.51
C LEU A 41 1.97 -11.02 5.96
N SER A 42 3.09 -11.47 6.51
CA SER A 42 4.42 -11.13 6.03
C SER A 42 4.72 -11.84 4.70
N ALA A 43 5.65 -11.28 3.93
CA ALA A 43 6.09 -11.90 2.68
C ALA A 43 6.68 -13.31 2.86
N LYS A 44 7.17 -13.64 4.08
CA LYS A 44 7.63 -14.99 4.42
C LYS A 44 6.46 -15.93 4.68
N GLU A 45 5.46 -15.48 5.43
CA GLU A 45 4.23 -16.26 5.67
C GLU A 45 3.52 -16.57 4.34
N PHE A 46 3.40 -15.60 3.43
CA PHE A 46 2.88 -15.86 2.08
C PHE A 46 3.71 -16.89 1.30
N GLN A 47 5.04 -16.84 1.44
CA GLN A 47 5.92 -17.80 0.76
C GLN A 47 5.70 -19.21 1.31
N ASP A 48 5.61 -19.34 2.63
CA ASP A 48 5.46 -20.61 3.34
C ASP A 48 4.05 -21.21 3.12
N GLU A 49 3.00 -20.40 3.26
CA GLU A 49 1.59 -20.81 3.09
C GLU A 49 1.29 -21.28 1.66
N LEU A 50 1.83 -20.56 0.66
CA LEU A 50 1.65 -20.91 -0.75
C LEU A 50 2.73 -21.87 -1.27
N SER A 51 3.64 -22.33 -0.40
CA SER A 51 4.75 -23.23 -0.74
C SER A 51 5.52 -22.79 -2.00
N LEU A 52 5.76 -21.49 -2.12
CA LEU A 52 6.34 -20.90 -3.34
C LEU A 52 7.86 -21.04 -3.34
N ASN A 53 8.40 -21.59 -4.44
CA ASN A 53 9.84 -21.60 -4.70
C ASN A 53 10.31 -20.26 -5.31
N VAL A 54 10.00 -19.15 -4.65
CA VAL A 54 10.44 -17.80 -5.04
C VAL A 54 10.95 -17.06 -3.81
N SER A 55 11.90 -16.16 -3.99
CA SER A 55 12.42 -15.37 -2.86
C SER A 55 11.34 -14.48 -2.24
N THR A 56 11.43 -14.23 -0.93
CA THR A 56 10.57 -13.25 -0.23
C THR A 56 10.55 -11.88 -0.92
N LYS A 57 11.68 -11.44 -1.48
CA LYS A 57 11.77 -10.18 -2.26
C LYS A 57 10.85 -10.19 -3.49
N THR A 58 10.72 -11.34 -4.16
CA THR A 58 9.82 -11.50 -5.30
C THR A 58 8.36 -11.37 -4.84
N VAL A 59 8.01 -12.02 -3.72
CA VAL A 59 6.67 -11.91 -3.10
C VAL A 59 6.36 -10.47 -2.72
N SER A 60 7.27 -9.78 -2.01
CA SER A 60 7.09 -8.37 -1.64
C SER A 60 6.89 -7.46 -2.85
N ARG A 61 7.62 -7.70 -3.94
CA ARG A 61 7.43 -6.93 -5.18
C ARG A 61 6.04 -7.16 -5.77
N GLN A 62 5.54 -8.39 -5.77
CA GLN A 62 4.21 -8.71 -6.29
C GLN A 62 3.10 -8.09 -5.43
N LEU A 63 3.25 -8.09 -4.11
CA LEU A 63 2.36 -7.40 -3.17
C LEU A 63 2.35 -5.87 -3.42
N ASN A 64 3.53 -5.27 -3.59
CA ASN A 64 3.64 -3.84 -3.89
C ASN A 64 2.97 -3.45 -5.23
N GLU A 65 3.00 -4.35 -6.23
CA GLU A 65 2.37 -4.11 -7.52
C GLU A 65 0.84 -4.12 -7.44
N ILE A 66 0.26 -4.77 -6.43
CA ILE A 66 -1.19 -4.73 -6.14
C ILE A 66 -1.56 -3.70 -5.06
N GLY A 67 -0.60 -2.86 -4.64
CA GLY A 67 -0.81 -1.80 -3.67
C GLY A 67 -0.77 -2.24 -2.20
N ILE A 68 -0.31 -3.46 -1.91
CA ILE A 68 -0.11 -3.94 -0.54
C ILE A 68 1.33 -3.68 -0.14
N TYR A 69 1.50 -2.78 0.83
CA TYR A 69 2.78 -2.35 1.35
C TYR A 69 2.87 -2.67 2.83
N HIS A 70 4.06 -3.06 3.27
CA HIS A 70 4.37 -3.15 4.69
C HIS A 70 4.68 -1.75 5.24
N PHE A 71 3.97 -1.37 6.30
CA PHE A 71 4.27 -0.21 7.12
C PHE A 71 4.28 -0.61 8.60
N ALA A 72 5.07 0.11 9.41
CA ALA A 72 4.95 0.00 10.85
C ALA A 72 3.59 0.57 11.28
N ALA A 73 2.85 -0.16 12.11
CA ALA A 73 1.59 0.32 12.66
C ALA A 73 1.81 1.58 13.50
N ALA A 74 0.93 2.58 13.33
CA ALA A 74 1.00 3.81 14.11
C ALA A 74 0.75 3.52 15.60
N GLN A 75 1.68 3.93 16.46
CA GLN A 75 1.50 3.85 17.90
C GLN A 75 0.51 4.92 18.35
N LYS A 76 -0.62 4.49 18.94
CA LYS A 76 -1.67 5.37 19.42
C LYS A 76 -1.93 5.08 20.90
N PRO A 77 -2.25 6.09 21.73
CA PRO A 77 -2.67 5.83 23.10
C PRO A 77 -3.94 4.99 23.08
N PHE A 78 -4.02 4.02 24.00
CA PHE A 78 -5.24 3.26 24.20
C PHE A 78 -6.35 4.19 24.69
N LEU A 79 -7.50 4.15 24.03
CA LEU A 79 -8.66 4.94 24.41
C LEU A 79 -9.71 4.04 25.05
N PHE A 80 -10.19 4.42 26.23
CA PHE A 80 -11.40 3.85 26.79
C PHE A 80 -12.63 4.33 26.01
N GLU A 81 -13.74 3.60 26.13
CA GLU A 81 -14.98 3.93 25.44
C GLU A 81 -15.49 5.33 25.79
N ARG A 82 -15.46 5.70 27.07
CA ARG A 82 -15.77 7.06 27.53
C ARG A 82 -14.91 8.13 26.84
N GLN A 83 -13.62 7.88 26.67
CA GLN A 83 -12.70 8.83 26.02
C GLN A 83 -12.97 8.93 24.52
N ARG A 84 -13.35 7.83 23.86
CA ARG A 84 -13.77 7.85 22.45
C ARG A 84 -15.00 8.72 22.28
N GLN A 85 -16.01 8.56 23.15
CA GLN A 85 -17.22 9.37 23.09
C GLN A 85 -16.93 10.85 23.29
N GLN A 86 -16.18 11.22 24.33
CA GLN A 86 -15.82 12.61 24.60
C GLN A 86 -15.06 13.26 23.44
N ARG A 87 -14.15 12.52 22.79
CA ARG A 87 -13.44 13.00 21.61
C ARG A 87 -14.38 13.21 20.42
N LEU A 88 -15.32 12.30 20.21
CA LEU A 88 -16.31 12.41 19.13
C LEU A 88 -17.26 13.58 19.36
N ASP A 89 -17.77 13.74 20.58
CA ASP A 89 -18.65 14.84 20.96
C ASP A 89 -17.93 16.18 20.77
N PHE A 90 -16.67 16.28 21.23
CA PHE A 90 -15.86 17.47 21.04
C PHE A 90 -15.66 17.79 19.55
N ALA A 91 -15.26 16.80 18.75
CA ALA A 91 -15.03 16.99 17.32
C ALA A 91 -16.31 17.40 16.57
N SER A 92 -17.45 16.81 16.92
CA SER A 92 -18.74 17.12 16.30
C SER A 92 -19.20 18.52 16.65
N ASN A 93 -19.12 18.89 17.94
CA ASN A 93 -19.53 20.22 18.41
C ASN A 93 -18.67 21.35 17.85
N HIS A 94 -17.40 21.08 17.55
CA HIS A 94 -16.45 22.09 17.04
C HIS A 94 -16.09 21.91 15.56
N GLN A 95 -16.80 21.04 14.82
CA GLN A 95 -16.52 20.76 13.41
C GLN A 95 -16.60 22.01 12.53
N HIS A 96 -17.49 22.94 12.88
CA HIS A 96 -17.73 24.19 12.16
C HIS A 96 -17.22 25.44 12.90
N CYS A 97 -16.42 25.26 13.96
CA CYS A 97 -15.89 26.39 14.72
C CYS A 97 -15.05 27.31 13.83
N LYS A 98 -15.31 28.61 13.94
CA LYS A 98 -14.61 29.63 13.16
C LYS A 98 -13.25 29.93 13.76
N GLU A 99 -12.33 30.42 12.94
CA GLU A 99 -10.97 30.75 13.38
C GLU A 99 -10.93 31.70 14.58
N GLU A 100 -11.87 32.64 14.68
CA GLU A 100 -11.97 33.58 15.81
C GLU A 100 -12.31 32.88 17.14
N GLU A 101 -13.08 31.79 17.10
CA GLU A 101 -13.40 31.01 18.30
C GLU A 101 -12.17 30.27 18.82
N TRP A 102 -11.32 29.77 17.91
CA TRP A 102 -10.05 29.14 18.28
C TRP A 102 -9.02 30.14 18.81
N LYS A 103 -8.99 31.36 18.28
CA LYS A 103 -8.07 32.43 18.73
C LYS A 103 -8.27 32.84 20.19
N ASN A 104 -9.47 32.63 20.72
CA ASN A 104 -9.81 32.97 22.10
C ASN A 104 -9.53 31.83 23.10
N LEU A 105 -9.03 30.68 22.63
CA LEU A 105 -8.65 29.56 23.48
C LEU A 105 -7.18 29.66 23.89
N LEU A 106 -6.95 29.68 25.20
CA LEU A 106 -5.61 29.57 25.79
C LEU A 106 -5.42 28.14 26.31
N PHE A 107 -4.40 27.47 25.79
CA PHE A 107 -3.94 26.17 26.31
C PHE A 107 -2.78 26.44 27.29
N PHE A 108 -2.91 25.94 28.51
CA PHE A 108 -1.93 26.03 29.58
C PHE A 108 -1.45 24.64 30.01
#